data_AF-A0A6P0CCQ1-F1
#
_entry.id   AF-A0A6P0CCQ1-F1
#
_cell.length_a   1.000
_cell.length_b   1.000
_cell.length_c   1.000
_cell.angle_alpha   90.00
_cell.angle_beta   90.00
_cell.angle_gamma   90.00
#
_symmetry.space_group_name_H-M   'P 1'
#
loop_
_entity.id
_entity.type
_entity.pdbx_description
1 polymer ?
#
loop_
_entity_poly.entity_id
_entity_poly.type
_entity_poly.pdbx_seq_one_letter_code
_entity_poly.pdbx_strand_id
1 'polypeptide(L)'
;MLQGTPEDDQITTGAGQDTLFGQSGDDSLEGDEGDDSLDGGEGADTLDGGDGQDIWLGGAGADEITAGTGDDTVFAGDGEDQIAVGPGNDRVLGEQGSDRFTFDGAGDHQILGGEDADGLDIDRIDLTGIDRDTYRLIKGQPEEGRIEFLDSDGNVIGRTNYAQIEEVIICFTPGTMIATKPGEKSVQQLKAGDCVFTRDNGPQELRWIGRRNLNRHDLSKCRNAFQF
;
A
#
# COMPACT_ATOMS: atom_id res chain seq x y z
N MET A 1 -22.24 14.31 14.34
CA MET A 1 -21.16 14.53 15.34
C MET A 1 -21.33 13.58 16.51
N LEU A 2 -20.49 12.56 16.54
CA LEU A 2 -20.32 11.56 17.60
C LEU A 2 -18.87 11.69 18.13
N GLN A 3 -18.68 11.36 19.40
CA GLN A 3 -17.38 11.39 20.05
C GLN A 3 -17.27 10.16 20.95
N GLY A 4 -16.17 9.43 20.80
CA GLY A 4 -15.77 8.34 21.68
C GLY A 4 -15.33 8.82 23.06
N THR A 5 -14.72 7.89 23.77
CA THR A 5 -14.14 8.01 25.09
C THR A 5 -12.63 7.82 24.98
N PRO A 6 -11.86 8.07 26.04
CA PRO A 6 -10.42 7.78 26.01
C PRO A 6 -10.04 6.29 26.12
N GLU A 7 -10.96 5.38 25.82
CA GLU A 7 -10.80 3.93 25.87
C GLU A 7 -11.28 3.35 24.53
N ASP A 8 -10.88 2.13 24.17
CA ASP A 8 -11.26 1.47 22.92
C ASP A 8 -12.78 1.50 22.66
N ASP A 9 -13.18 2.14 21.56
CA ASP A 9 -14.56 2.32 21.14
C ASP A 9 -14.88 1.57 19.83
N GLN A 10 -16.19 1.41 19.60
CA GLN A 10 -16.74 0.84 18.38
C GLN A 10 -17.92 1.72 17.97
N ILE A 11 -17.77 2.49 16.90
CA ILE A 11 -18.72 3.53 16.51
C ILE A 11 -19.05 3.42 15.03
N THR A 12 -20.34 3.32 14.73
CA THR A 12 -20.89 3.36 13.36
C THR A 12 -21.91 4.50 13.27
N THR A 13 -21.81 5.37 12.28
CA THR A 13 -22.67 6.57 12.14
C THR A 13 -23.93 6.33 11.33
N GLY A 14 -23.91 5.42 10.36
CA GLY A 14 -25.02 5.17 9.45
C GLY A 14 -25.13 6.23 8.35
N ALA A 15 -26.22 6.21 7.59
CA ALA A 15 -26.36 7.15 6.47
C ALA A 15 -26.46 8.63 6.91
N GLY A 16 -25.69 9.51 6.27
CA GLY A 16 -25.69 10.95 6.56
C GLY A 16 -24.37 11.61 6.20
N GLN A 17 -24.24 12.89 6.55
CA GLN A 17 -22.92 13.50 6.67
C GLN A 17 -22.63 13.58 8.15
N ASP A 18 -21.66 12.83 8.60
CA ASP A 18 -21.32 12.65 10.00
C ASP A 18 -19.95 13.21 10.33
N THR A 19 -19.70 13.26 11.63
CA THR A 19 -18.41 13.71 12.14
C THR A 19 -18.09 12.84 13.34
N LEU A 20 -16.97 12.15 13.31
CA LEU A 20 -16.61 11.16 14.31
C LEU A 20 -15.21 11.44 14.86
N PHE A 21 -15.05 11.27 16.17
CA PHE A 21 -13.77 11.41 16.86
C PHE A 21 -13.60 10.22 17.81
N GLY A 22 -12.58 9.39 17.61
CA GLY A 22 -12.25 8.26 18.48
C GLY A 22 -11.71 8.71 19.83
N GLN A 23 -10.72 9.61 19.81
CA GLN A 23 -9.99 10.20 20.96
C GLN A 23 -8.70 9.44 21.29
N SER A 24 -8.74 8.55 22.26
CA SER A 24 -7.59 7.76 22.68
C SER A 24 -8.07 6.33 22.87
N GLY A 25 -7.20 5.36 22.68
CA GLY A 25 -7.59 3.94 22.69
C GLY A 25 -7.57 3.38 21.28
N ASP A 26 -7.66 2.06 21.16
CA ASP A 26 -7.66 1.39 19.85
C ASP A 26 -9.11 1.33 19.35
N ASP A 27 -9.51 2.30 18.53
CA ASP A 27 -10.89 2.53 18.13
C ASP A 27 -11.27 1.83 16.82
N SER A 28 -12.55 1.50 16.65
CA SER A 28 -13.11 1.13 15.33
C SER A 28 -14.22 2.09 14.94
N LEU A 29 -14.01 2.80 13.84
CA LEU A 29 -14.83 3.90 13.38
C LEU A 29 -15.33 3.64 11.95
N GLU A 30 -16.64 3.67 11.73
CA GLU A 30 -17.29 3.38 10.44
C GLU A 30 -18.28 4.49 10.06
N GLY A 31 -18.06 5.11 8.88
CA GLY A 31 -18.86 6.21 8.31
C GLY A 31 -20.20 5.78 7.72
N ASP A 32 -20.24 4.60 7.07
CA ASP A 32 -21.36 4.10 6.25
C ASP A 32 -21.64 4.96 4.99
N GLU A 33 -22.83 5.54 4.81
CA GLU A 33 -23.21 6.22 3.56
C GLU A 33 -23.19 7.75 3.74
N GLY A 34 -22.47 8.47 2.91
CA GLY A 34 -22.48 9.92 2.77
C GLY A 34 -21.12 10.55 3.05
N ASP A 35 -21.03 11.88 2.95
CA ASP A 35 -19.74 12.57 3.03
C ASP A 35 -19.36 12.84 4.50
N ASP A 36 -18.44 12.03 5.03
CA ASP A 36 -18.12 12.01 6.45
C ASP A 36 -16.76 12.67 6.78
N SER A 37 -16.58 13.03 8.05
CA SER A 37 -15.28 13.46 8.58
C SER A 37 -14.94 12.70 9.85
N LEU A 38 -13.86 11.92 9.82
CA LEU A 38 -13.51 11.00 10.90
C LEU A 38 -12.05 11.20 11.33
N ASP A 39 -11.83 11.10 12.64
CA ASP A 39 -10.56 11.31 13.32
C ASP A 39 -10.38 10.18 14.34
N GLY A 40 -9.41 9.28 14.13
CA GLY A 40 -9.10 8.16 15.01
C GLY A 40 -8.58 8.66 16.36
N GLY A 41 -7.44 9.34 16.32
CA GLY A 41 -6.87 10.02 17.48
C GLY A 41 -5.57 9.37 17.93
N GLU A 42 -5.43 9.03 19.21
CA GLU A 42 -4.27 8.31 19.73
C GLU A 42 -4.61 6.82 19.91
N GLY A 43 -3.92 5.91 19.22
CA GLY A 43 -4.18 4.48 19.33
C GLY A 43 -3.93 3.78 18.01
N ALA A 44 -4.03 2.46 18.00
CA ALA A 44 -4.04 1.70 16.75
C ALA A 44 -5.49 1.53 16.30
N ASP A 45 -5.93 2.38 15.38
CA ASP A 45 -7.33 2.50 15.01
C ASP A 45 -7.67 1.68 13.76
N THR A 46 -8.95 1.30 13.62
CA THR A 46 -9.52 0.71 12.41
C THR A 46 -10.61 1.62 11.88
N LEU A 47 -10.39 2.17 10.69
CA LEU A 47 -11.13 3.29 10.13
C LEU A 47 -11.73 2.90 8.78
N ASP A 48 -13.05 3.04 8.60
CA ASP A 48 -13.75 2.72 7.33
C ASP A 48 -14.68 3.86 6.88
N GLY A 49 -14.35 4.46 5.72
CA GLY A 49 -15.11 5.48 4.99
C GLY A 49 -16.53 5.09 4.68
N GLY A 50 -16.71 3.88 4.14
CA GLY A 50 -17.95 3.51 3.48
C GLY A 50 -18.10 4.17 2.11
N ASP A 51 -19.27 4.72 1.80
CA ASP A 51 -19.60 5.32 0.49
C ASP A 51 -19.73 6.84 0.63
N GLY A 52 -18.90 7.65 -0.01
CA GLY A 52 -18.96 9.10 0.22
C GLY A 52 -17.81 9.89 -0.37
N GLN A 53 -17.76 11.19 -0.08
CA GLN A 53 -16.50 11.95 -0.18
C GLN A 53 -16.00 12.23 1.22
N ASP A 54 -15.12 11.38 1.71
CA ASP A 54 -14.76 11.36 3.11
C ASP A 54 -13.44 12.07 3.39
N ILE A 55 -13.30 12.55 4.63
CA ILE A 55 -12.06 13.11 5.15
C ILE A 55 -11.65 12.33 6.39
N TRP A 56 -10.52 11.65 6.30
CA TRP A 56 -9.98 10.78 7.34
C TRP A 56 -8.67 11.30 7.89
N LEU A 57 -8.57 11.29 9.23
CA LEU A 57 -7.34 11.48 9.97
C LEU A 57 -7.14 10.22 10.83
N GLY A 58 -6.09 9.45 10.57
CA GLY A 58 -5.75 8.28 11.40
C GLY A 58 -5.32 8.72 12.78
N GLY A 59 -4.27 9.54 12.83
CA GLY A 59 -3.82 10.20 14.05
C GLY A 59 -2.46 9.67 14.44
N ALA A 60 -2.32 9.12 15.64
CA ALA A 60 -1.06 8.58 16.12
C ALA A 60 -1.21 7.13 16.54
N GLY A 61 -0.40 6.25 15.96
CA GLY A 61 -0.43 4.82 16.19
C GLY A 61 -0.35 4.09 14.85
N ALA A 62 -0.54 2.77 14.84
CA ALA A 62 -0.46 2.02 13.58
C ALA A 62 -1.89 1.68 13.16
N ASP A 63 -2.39 2.41 12.17
CA ASP A 63 -3.80 2.41 11.80
C ASP A 63 -4.10 1.50 10.61
N GLU A 64 -5.30 0.95 10.58
CA GLU A 64 -5.87 0.24 9.43
C GLU A 64 -7.00 1.09 8.83
N ILE A 65 -6.74 1.73 7.69
CA ILE A 65 -7.66 2.68 7.05
C ILE A 65 -8.20 2.11 5.74
N THR A 66 -9.51 2.09 5.59
CA THR A 66 -10.23 1.81 4.35
C THR A 66 -10.95 3.08 3.92
N ALA A 67 -10.51 3.69 2.82
CA ALA A 67 -11.09 4.95 2.36
C ALA A 67 -12.54 4.79 1.88
N GLY A 68 -12.90 3.61 1.34
CA GLY A 68 -14.25 3.36 0.87
C GLY A 68 -14.43 3.72 -0.61
N THR A 69 -15.66 4.04 -1.03
CA THR A 69 -15.94 4.46 -2.41
C THR A 69 -16.18 5.95 -2.49
N GLY A 70 -15.62 6.59 -3.51
CA GLY A 70 -15.87 8.00 -3.82
C GLY A 70 -14.57 8.78 -3.92
N ASP A 71 -14.61 10.10 -3.70
CA ASP A 71 -13.41 10.93 -3.88
C ASP A 71 -12.91 11.36 -2.50
N ASP A 72 -12.04 10.55 -1.90
CA ASP A 72 -11.68 10.65 -0.48
C ASP A 72 -10.38 11.41 -0.25
N THR A 73 -10.22 11.94 0.96
CA THR A 73 -8.96 12.53 1.44
C THR A 73 -8.54 11.86 2.73
N VAL A 74 -7.40 11.17 2.71
CA VAL A 74 -6.85 10.42 3.85
C VAL A 74 -5.52 11.03 4.29
N PHE A 75 -5.41 11.28 5.58
CA PHE A 75 -4.17 11.59 6.29
C PHE A 75 -3.95 10.45 7.30
N ALA A 76 -2.98 9.58 7.08
CA ALA A 76 -2.79 8.41 7.95
C ALA A 76 -2.20 8.83 9.30
N GLY A 77 -1.13 9.62 9.28
CA GLY A 77 -0.65 10.32 10.47
C GLY A 77 0.71 9.80 10.93
N ASP A 78 0.87 9.61 12.23
CA ASP A 78 2.12 9.10 12.82
C ASP A 78 2.00 7.60 13.02
N GLY A 79 2.68 6.76 12.22
CA GLY A 79 2.36 5.35 12.28
C GLY A 79 3.18 4.41 11.42
N GLU A 80 2.86 3.11 11.50
CA GLU A 80 3.13 2.22 10.37
C GLU A 80 1.76 1.82 9.85
N ASP A 81 1.21 2.60 8.92
CA ASP A 81 -0.20 2.52 8.59
C ASP A 81 -0.47 1.58 7.41
N GLN A 82 -1.66 1.01 7.40
CA GLN A 82 -2.17 0.20 6.30
C GLN A 82 -3.38 0.87 5.68
N ILE A 83 -3.23 1.36 4.45
CA ILE A 83 -4.28 2.11 3.75
C ILE A 83 -4.79 1.31 2.55
N ALA A 84 -6.09 1.03 2.53
CA ALA A 84 -6.84 0.57 1.36
C ALA A 84 -7.51 1.79 0.69
N VAL A 85 -7.02 2.16 -0.50
CA VAL A 85 -7.34 3.46 -1.12
C VAL A 85 -8.76 3.55 -1.70
N GLY A 86 -9.43 2.43 -1.99
CA GLY A 86 -10.77 2.49 -2.56
C GLY A 86 -10.83 2.79 -4.07
N PRO A 87 -12.02 2.67 -4.70
CA PRO A 87 -12.29 3.24 -6.01
C PRO A 87 -12.65 4.73 -5.94
N GLY A 88 -12.19 5.51 -6.92
CA GLY A 88 -12.52 6.92 -7.09
C GLY A 88 -11.28 7.80 -7.22
N ASN A 89 -11.33 9.08 -6.89
CA ASN A 89 -10.21 10.01 -7.12
C ASN A 89 -9.61 10.55 -5.83
N ASP A 90 -8.91 9.65 -5.14
CA ASP A 90 -8.49 9.87 -3.76
C ASP A 90 -7.18 10.64 -3.64
N ARG A 91 -7.04 11.31 -2.50
CA ARG A 91 -5.81 11.96 -2.08
C ARG A 91 -5.37 11.34 -0.76
N VAL A 92 -4.28 10.60 -0.81
CA VAL A 92 -3.78 9.86 0.35
C VAL A 92 -2.39 10.35 0.72
N LEU A 93 -2.21 10.69 1.99
CA LEU A 93 -0.94 11.03 2.60
C LEU A 93 -0.68 10.03 3.72
N GLY A 94 0.43 9.31 3.65
CA GLY A 94 0.90 8.45 4.76
C GLY A 94 1.39 9.29 5.95
N GLU A 95 2.11 10.37 5.65
CA GLU A 95 2.70 11.30 6.62
C GLU A 95 3.98 10.79 7.30
N GLN A 96 3.95 10.35 8.56
CA GLN A 96 5.15 9.91 9.28
C GLN A 96 5.16 8.39 9.46
N GLY A 97 6.33 7.80 9.25
CA GLY A 97 6.56 6.37 9.42
C GLY A 97 6.41 5.56 8.14
N SER A 98 6.31 4.22 8.26
CA SER A 98 6.45 3.31 7.11
C SER A 98 5.11 2.71 6.69
N ASP A 99 4.53 3.28 5.65
CA ASP A 99 3.14 2.99 5.32
C ASP A 99 2.99 1.99 4.19
N ARG A 100 1.81 1.37 4.13
CA ARG A 100 1.44 0.41 3.10
C ARG A 100 0.14 0.80 2.44
N PHE A 101 0.23 1.12 1.15
CA PHE A 101 -0.91 1.42 0.29
C PHE A 101 -1.32 0.20 -0.53
N THR A 102 -2.58 -0.17 -0.46
CA THR A 102 -3.22 -1.22 -1.27
C THR A 102 -4.41 -0.64 -2.04
N PHE A 103 -4.87 -1.37 -3.06
CA PHE A 103 -6.03 -0.96 -3.84
C PHE A 103 -6.99 -2.13 -4.02
N ASP A 104 -8.26 -1.86 -3.85
CA ASP A 104 -9.41 -2.71 -4.15
C ASP A 104 -10.28 -2.13 -5.29
N GLY A 105 -9.98 -0.90 -5.71
CA GLY A 105 -10.60 -0.19 -6.83
C GLY A 105 -9.58 0.42 -7.80
N ALA A 106 -10.09 0.95 -8.91
CA ALA A 106 -9.32 1.77 -9.83
C ALA A 106 -9.76 3.23 -9.70
N GLY A 107 -8.84 4.15 -10.02
CA GLY A 107 -9.11 5.57 -9.83
C GLY A 107 -7.97 6.50 -10.22
N ASP A 108 -8.24 7.80 -10.30
CA ASP A 108 -7.21 8.83 -10.54
C ASP A 108 -6.63 9.35 -9.22
N HIS A 109 -5.98 8.46 -8.46
CA HIS A 109 -5.47 8.77 -7.11
C HIS A 109 -4.18 9.64 -7.12
N GLN A 110 -3.98 10.40 -6.05
CA GLN A 110 -2.72 11.04 -5.68
C GLN A 110 -2.25 10.46 -4.34
N ILE A 111 -1.12 9.76 -4.36
CA ILE A 111 -0.53 9.17 -3.16
C ILE A 111 0.80 9.86 -2.85
N LEU A 112 0.95 10.24 -1.60
CA LEU A 112 2.21 10.69 -1.03
C LEU A 112 2.49 9.76 0.14
N GLY A 113 3.62 9.05 0.16
CA GLY A 113 3.98 8.23 1.31
C GLY A 113 4.26 9.14 2.50
N GLY A 114 5.41 9.77 2.48
CA GLY A 114 5.81 10.67 3.55
C GLY A 114 7.31 10.82 3.50
N GLU A 115 7.85 11.78 4.25
CA GLU A 115 9.29 11.72 4.51
C GLU A 115 9.52 12.10 5.95
N ASP A 116 10.01 11.14 6.72
CA ASP A 116 10.55 11.39 8.02
C ASP A 116 11.87 12.14 7.92
N ALA A 117 12.14 12.97 8.93
CA ALA A 117 13.35 13.77 8.99
C ALA A 117 14.65 12.93 9.03
N ASP A 118 14.55 11.63 9.29
CA ASP A 118 15.69 10.71 9.35
C ASP A 118 15.84 9.79 8.11
N GLY A 119 14.86 9.76 7.21
CA GLY A 119 14.87 8.99 5.95
C GLY A 119 15.00 7.48 6.17
N LEU A 120 14.44 6.97 7.27
CA LEU A 120 14.43 5.54 7.61
C LEU A 120 13.09 4.86 7.35
N ASP A 121 12.05 5.63 7.11
CA ASP A 121 10.76 5.21 6.63
C ASP A 121 10.86 4.52 5.26
N ILE A 122 9.99 3.53 5.05
CA ILE A 122 9.88 2.79 3.81
C ILE A 122 8.41 2.64 3.48
N ASP A 123 7.92 3.56 2.67
CA ASP A 123 6.59 3.55 2.12
C ASP A 123 6.47 2.58 0.97
N ARG A 124 5.36 1.85 1.00
CA ARG A 124 5.14 0.68 0.17
C ARG A 124 3.82 0.77 -0.53
N ILE A 125 3.85 0.79 -1.86
CA ILE A 125 2.67 0.44 -2.64
C ILE A 125 2.67 -1.08 -2.86
N ASP A 126 1.61 -1.76 -2.42
CA ASP A 126 1.41 -3.18 -2.60
C ASP A 126 0.38 -3.50 -3.69
N LEU A 127 0.87 -3.97 -4.83
CA LEU A 127 0.06 -4.41 -5.97
C LEU A 127 -0.15 -5.92 -5.99
N THR A 128 0.20 -6.65 -4.92
CA THR A 128 0.11 -8.12 -4.91
C THR A 128 -1.33 -8.64 -4.91
N GLY A 129 -2.29 -7.83 -4.46
CA GLY A 129 -3.74 -8.11 -4.51
C GLY A 129 -4.41 -7.83 -5.86
N ILE A 130 -3.70 -7.22 -6.81
CA ILE A 130 -4.24 -6.80 -8.11
C ILE A 130 -3.72 -7.72 -9.21
N ASP A 131 -4.58 -8.05 -10.19
CA ASP A 131 -4.13 -8.82 -11.34
C ASP A 131 -3.09 -8.02 -12.15
N ARG A 132 -1.99 -8.66 -12.50
CA ARG A 132 -0.89 -8.03 -13.24
C ARG A 132 -1.31 -7.53 -14.62
N ASP A 133 -2.32 -8.16 -15.23
CA ASP A 133 -2.82 -7.76 -16.55
C ASP A 133 -3.73 -6.52 -16.48
N THR A 134 -4.20 -6.13 -15.29
CA THR A 134 -5.09 -4.97 -15.08
C THR A 134 -4.35 -3.70 -14.68
N TYR A 135 -3.00 -3.68 -14.73
CA TYR A 135 -2.24 -2.45 -14.50
C TYR A 135 -0.94 -2.33 -15.31
N ARG A 136 -0.49 -1.09 -15.51
CA ARG A 136 0.85 -0.73 -16.00
C ARG A 136 1.56 0.15 -14.98
N LEU A 137 2.73 -0.28 -14.54
CA LEU A 137 3.60 0.53 -13.69
C LEU A 137 4.57 1.34 -14.55
N ILE A 138 4.51 2.66 -14.41
CA ILE A 138 5.38 3.63 -15.08
C ILE A 138 6.26 4.26 -14.00
N LYS A 139 7.52 3.83 -13.93
CA LYS A 139 8.49 4.38 -12.96
C LYS A 139 8.94 5.78 -13.40
N GLY A 140 8.93 6.72 -12.46
CA GLY A 140 9.43 8.08 -12.59
C GLY A 140 10.81 8.25 -11.95
N GLN A 141 10.94 9.24 -11.07
CA GLN A 141 12.11 9.45 -10.19
C GLN A 141 12.22 8.32 -9.14
N PRO A 142 13.31 8.25 -8.35
CA PRO A 142 13.55 7.16 -7.40
C PRO A 142 12.36 6.80 -6.51
N GLU A 143 11.63 7.80 -6.01
CA GLU A 143 10.42 7.61 -5.18
C GLU A 143 9.13 8.11 -5.86
N GLU A 144 9.12 8.26 -7.19
CA GLU A 144 7.94 8.75 -7.91
C GLU A 144 7.55 7.81 -9.05
N GLY A 145 6.26 7.83 -9.40
CA GLY A 145 5.79 7.14 -10.58
C GLY A 145 4.29 7.21 -10.75
N ARG A 146 3.81 6.33 -11.62
CA ARG A 146 2.40 6.23 -11.94
C ARG A 146 1.98 4.79 -12.17
N ILE A 147 0.80 4.44 -11.68
CA ILE A 147 0.10 3.20 -11.99
C ILE A 147 -1.07 3.57 -12.91
N GLU A 148 -1.17 2.92 -14.07
CA GLU A 148 -2.35 3.01 -14.92
C GLU A 148 -3.16 1.72 -14.75
N PHE A 149 -4.38 1.81 -14.25
CA PHE A 149 -5.31 0.69 -14.19
C PHE A 149 -5.99 0.48 -15.54
N LEU A 150 -6.20 -0.77 -15.92
CA LEU A 150 -6.68 -1.16 -17.25
C LEU A 150 -7.99 -1.97 -17.17
N ASP A 151 -8.88 -1.77 -18.14
CA ASP A 151 -9.97 -2.70 -18.43
C ASP A 151 -9.48 -3.96 -19.18
N SER A 152 -10.41 -4.88 -19.46
CA SER A 152 -10.13 -6.11 -20.20
C SER A 152 -9.64 -5.91 -21.63
N ASP A 153 -9.92 -4.75 -22.23
CA ASP A 153 -9.49 -4.39 -23.58
C ASP A 153 -8.13 -3.65 -23.56
N GLY A 154 -7.57 -3.40 -22.37
CA GLY A 154 -6.31 -2.71 -22.15
C GLY A 154 -6.40 -1.19 -22.20
N ASN A 155 -7.61 -0.62 -22.14
CA ASN A 155 -7.83 0.82 -22.02
C ASN A 155 -7.60 1.27 -20.58
N VAL A 156 -7.06 2.49 -20.40
CA VAL A 156 -6.81 3.04 -19.07
C VAL A 156 -8.12 3.51 -18.46
N ILE A 157 -8.45 3.00 -17.27
CA ILE A 157 -9.65 3.33 -16.48
C ILE A 157 -9.34 4.13 -15.20
N GLY A 158 -8.07 4.26 -14.83
CA GLY A 158 -7.62 5.07 -13.69
C GLY A 158 -6.12 5.29 -13.73
N ARG A 159 -5.65 6.39 -13.12
CA ARG A 159 -4.24 6.79 -13.04
C ARG A 159 -3.87 7.26 -11.64
N THR A 160 -3.17 6.40 -10.91
CA THR A 160 -2.54 6.78 -9.63
C THR A 160 -1.19 7.39 -9.87
N ASN A 161 -1.00 8.65 -9.49
CA ASN A 161 0.34 9.21 -9.36
C ASN A 161 0.79 9.04 -7.92
N TYR A 162 2.04 8.64 -7.73
CA TYR A 162 2.63 8.51 -6.41
C TYR A 162 3.98 9.22 -6.34
N ALA A 163 4.31 9.73 -5.16
CA ALA A 163 5.58 10.34 -4.79
C ALA A 163 5.95 9.92 -3.36
N GLN A 164 7.23 10.00 -3.01
CA GLN A 164 7.74 9.58 -1.69
C GLN A 164 7.34 8.12 -1.39
N ILE A 165 7.56 7.23 -2.37
CA ILE A 165 7.35 5.78 -2.21
C ILE A 165 8.65 5.05 -2.56
N GLU A 166 9.31 4.47 -1.56
CA GLU A 166 10.57 3.76 -1.71
C GLU A 166 10.40 2.42 -2.43
N GLU A 167 9.26 1.75 -2.21
CA GLU A 167 9.04 0.40 -2.73
C GLU A 167 7.65 0.17 -3.32
N VAL A 168 7.59 -0.12 -4.62
CA VAL A 168 6.39 -0.71 -5.24
C VAL A 168 6.54 -2.23 -5.30
N ILE A 169 5.79 -2.92 -4.44
CA ILE A 169 5.73 -4.37 -4.38
C ILE A 169 4.82 -4.87 -5.50
N ILE A 170 5.43 -5.64 -6.41
CA ILE A 170 4.71 -6.36 -7.45
C ILE A 170 4.82 -7.86 -7.19
N CYS A 171 3.71 -8.59 -7.29
CA CYS A 171 3.79 -10.04 -7.37
C CYS A 171 4.23 -10.43 -8.79
N PHE A 172 5.09 -11.45 -8.89
CA PHE A 172 5.20 -12.19 -10.14
C PHE A 172 3.93 -13.03 -10.28
N THR A 173 3.00 -12.60 -11.12
CA THR A 173 1.74 -13.34 -11.28
C THR A 173 1.96 -14.68 -11.96
N PRO A 174 1.11 -15.67 -11.66
CA PRO A 174 1.04 -16.91 -12.40
C PRO A 174 1.04 -16.67 -13.93
N GLY A 175 2.07 -17.15 -14.63
CA GLY A 175 2.25 -16.95 -16.08
C GLY A 175 3.36 -15.96 -16.44
N THR A 176 3.83 -15.15 -15.49
CA THR A 176 5.01 -14.29 -15.70
C THR A 176 6.21 -15.15 -16.07
N MET A 177 6.81 -14.89 -17.24
CA MET A 177 7.99 -15.59 -17.71
C MET A 177 9.25 -14.88 -17.21
N ILE A 178 10.08 -15.60 -16.46
CA ILE A 178 11.35 -15.12 -15.95
C ILE A 178 12.47 -15.70 -16.79
N ALA A 179 13.32 -14.82 -17.33
CA ALA A 179 14.51 -15.23 -18.06
C ALA A 179 15.46 -16.00 -17.14
N THR A 180 15.72 -17.27 -17.46
CA THR A 180 16.71 -18.09 -16.77
C THR A 180 17.78 -18.60 -17.74
N LYS A 181 18.92 -19.08 -17.23
CA LYS A 181 20.00 -19.63 -18.06
C LYS A 181 19.55 -20.71 -19.07
N PRO A 182 18.67 -21.67 -18.72
CA PRO A 182 18.14 -22.66 -19.68
C PRO A 182 17.01 -22.13 -20.60
N GLY A 183 16.60 -20.87 -20.48
CA GLY A 183 15.47 -20.29 -21.22
C GLY A 183 14.48 -19.60 -20.28
N GLU A 184 13.46 -18.97 -20.84
CA GLU A 184 12.38 -18.40 -20.04
C GLU A 184 11.59 -19.50 -19.32
N LYS A 185 11.34 -19.33 -18.03
CA LYS A 185 10.50 -20.21 -17.20
C LYS A 185 9.37 -19.40 -16.58
N SER A 186 8.17 -19.95 -16.50
CA SER A 186 7.10 -19.28 -15.77
C SER A 186 7.43 -19.21 -14.28
N VAL A 187 6.94 -18.19 -13.58
CA VAL A 187 7.22 -18.00 -12.15
C VAL A 187 6.84 -19.23 -11.31
N GLN A 188 5.77 -19.94 -11.67
CA GLN A 188 5.31 -21.14 -10.96
C GLN A 188 6.23 -22.34 -11.16
N GLN A 189 7.07 -22.31 -12.19
CA GLN A 189 8.03 -23.38 -12.50
C GLN A 189 9.42 -23.10 -11.94
N LEU A 190 9.65 -21.91 -11.38
CA LEU A 190 10.90 -21.57 -10.74
C LEU A 190 11.11 -22.44 -9.49
N LYS A 191 12.36 -22.80 -9.25
CA LYS A 191 12.80 -23.57 -8.08
C LYS A 191 13.99 -22.89 -7.43
N ALA A 192 14.19 -23.14 -6.13
CA ALA A 192 15.45 -22.80 -5.51
C ALA A 192 16.60 -23.47 -6.29
N GLY A 193 17.63 -22.69 -6.62
CA GLY A 193 18.74 -23.04 -7.51
C GLY A 193 18.58 -22.56 -8.96
N ASP A 194 17.39 -22.10 -9.38
CA ASP A 194 17.23 -21.51 -10.71
C ASP A 194 17.93 -20.15 -10.79
N CYS A 195 18.69 -19.93 -11.86
CA CYS A 195 19.40 -18.67 -12.07
C CYS A 195 18.55 -17.72 -12.91
N VAL A 196 17.98 -16.69 -12.28
CA VAL A 196 17.15 -15.66 -12.90
C VAL A 196 18.01 -14.48 -13.32
N PHE A 197 17.75 -13.92 -14.49
CA PHE A 197 18.42 -12.69 -14.90
C PHE A 197 17.66 -11.49 -14.35
N THR A 198 18.36 -10.73 -13.51
CA THR A 198 17.89 -9.43 -13.05
C THR A 198 18.50 -8.34 -13.92
N ARG A 199 17.75 -7.26 -14.16
CA ARG A 199 18.24 -6.14 -14.97
C ARG A 199 19.47 -5.48 -14.36
N ASP A 200 19.50 -5.39 -13.03
CA ASP A 200 20.46 -4.54 -12.33
C ASP A 200 21.66 -5.34 -11.79
N ASN A 201 21.54 -6.66 -11.59
CA ASN A 201 22.58 -7.50 -10.98
C ASN A 201 22.95 -8.74 -11.81
N GLY A 202 22.50 -8.83 -13.06
CA GLY A 202 22.80 -9.96 -13.94
C GLY A 202 22.19 -11.28 -13.44
N PRO A 203 22.81 -12.44 -13.74
CA PRO A 203 22.32 -13.74 -13.32
C PRO A 203 22.42 -13.92 -11.79
N GLN A 204 21.28 -14.13 -11.15
CA GLN A 204 21.15 -14.35 -9.71
C GLN A 204 20.53 -15.72 -9.45
N GLU A 205 21.12 -16.51 -8.56
CA GLU A 205 20.54 -17.78 -8.14
C GLU A 205 19.39 -17.54 -7.16
N LEU A 206 18.20 -18.05 -7.47
CA LEU A 206 17.07 -18.09 -6.57
C LEU A 206 17.43 -18.99 -5.40
N ARG A 207 17.77 -18.41 -4.26
CA ARG A 207 18.16 -19.20 -3.09
C ARG A 207 16.96 -19.87 -2.42
N TRP A 208 15.76 -19.38 -2.68
CA TRP A 208 14.54 -19.81 -2.02
C TRP A 208 13.27 -19.27 -2.72
N ILE A 209 12.13 -19.92 -2.52
CA ILE A 209 10.78 -19.55 -3.01
C ILE A 209 9.75 -19.80 -1.87
N GLY A 210 8.90 -18.82 -1.52
CA GLY A 210 7.84 -18.93 -0.49
C GLY A 210 7.64 -17.67 0.38
N ARG A 211 7.30 -17.83 1.68
CA ARG A 211 7.43 -16.80 2.77
C ARG A 211 8.46 -17.27 3.83
N ARG A 212 9.51 -16.49 4.17
CA ARG A 212 10.57 -16.86 5.14
C ARG A 212 11.06 -15.64 5.91
N ASN A 213 11.10 -15.76 7.24
CA ASN A 213 11.77 -14.79 8.10
C ASN A 213 13.29 -14.98 8.01
N LEU A 214 13.98 -13.97 7.47
CA LEU A 214 15.45 -13.96 7.37
C LEU A 214 16.03 -13.46 8.69
N ASN A 215 17.04 -14.16 9.21
CA ASN A 215 17.75 -13.71 10.40
C ASN A 215 19.08 -13.01 10.03
N ARG A 216 19.71 -12.38 11.02
CA ARG A 216 20.98 -11.66 10.87
C ARG A 216 22.12 -12.53 10.29
N HIS A 217 22.07 -13.84 10.48
CA HIS A 217 23.04 -14.78 9.90
C HIS A 217 22.80 -15.01 8.40
N ASP A 218 21.55 -15.06 7.95
CA ASP A 218 21.19 -15.20 6.53
C ASP A 218 21.62 -13.97 5.71
N LEU A 219 21.50 -12.76 6.29
CA LEU A 219 21.90 -11.49 5.66
C LEU A 219 23.43 -11.34 5.52
N SER A 220 24.20 -11.95 6.43
CA SER A 220 25.67 -11.85 6.41
C SER A 220 26.34 -12.51 5.19
N LYS A 221 25.63 -13.42 4.49
CA LYS A 221 26.11 -14.08 3.27
C LYS A 221 25.99 -13.23 2.00
N CYS A 222 25.35 -12.06 2.05
CA CYS A 222 25.26 -11.15 0.89
C CYS A 222 26.50 -10.26 0.70
N ARG A 223 27.39 -10.13 1.71
CA ARG A 223 28.59 -9.26 1.61
C ARG A 223 29.78 -9.83 0.84
N ASN A 224 29.80 -11.12 0.50
CA ASN A 224 30.95 -11.76 -0.16
C ASN A 224 30.81 -11.92 -1.69
N ALA A 225 29.84 -11.27 -2.33
CA ALA A 225 29.68 -11.30 -3.80
C ALA A 225 30.24 -10.07 -4.53
N PHE A 226 30.95 -9.17 -3.85
CA PHE A 226 31.59 -8.00 -4.46
C PHE A 226 33.07 -7.91 -4.06
N GLN A 227 33.93 -8.51 -4.86
CA GLN A 227 35.30 -8.05 -5.05
C GLN A 227 35.54 -7.92 -6.56
N PHE A 228 35.52 -6.68 -7.03
CA PHE A 228 36.36 -6.19 -8.12
C PHE A 228 37.01 -4.90 -7.63
#